data_AF-A0A512UBN6-F1
#
_entry.id   AF-A0A512UBN6-F1
#
_cell.length_a   1.000
_cell.length_b   1.000
_cell.length_c   1.000
_cell.angle_alpha   90.00
_cell.angle_beta   90.00
_cell.angle_gamma   90.00
#
_symmetry.space_group_name_H-M   'P 1'
#
loop_
_entity.id
_entity.type
_entity.pdbx_description
1 polymer ?
#
loop_
_entity_poly.entity_id
_entity_poly.type
_entity_poly.pdbx_seq_one_letter_code
_entity_poly.pdbx_strand_id
1 'polypeptide(L)'
;MLSSGSTIKTSDTIWYLGDVGIIPSMQGHGLAKKLMNHCLENYMLGHWCYLESSNAANRKFYEKLGWSLKKTFVVDEEISESSSDESDSQGSRSRRGSFGQIKKPTPPQEILYMDSFVLFAEPSV
;
A
#
# COMPACT_ATOMS: atom_id res chain seq x y z
N MET A 1 20.51 -1.39 18.87
CA MET A 1 20.26 0.07 18.95
C MET A 1 20.40 0.60 17.53
N LEU A 2 19.34 1.15 16.94
CA LEU A 2 19.41 1.71 15.59
C LEU A 2 20.34 2.93 15.60
N SER A 3 21.31 2.97 14.69
CA SER A 3 22.16 4.14 14.48
C SER A 3 21.30 5.29 13.97
N SER A 4 21.00 6.24 14.85
CA SER A 4 20.37 7.51 14.52
C SER A 4 21.31 8.32 13.63
N GLY A 5 21.24 8.21 12.29
CA GLY A 5 22.10 9.05 11.45
C GLY A 5 21.88 9.03 9.94
N SER A 6 21.32 7.96 9.39
CA SER A 6 21.20 7.87 7.93
C SER A 6 19.88 8.48 7.47
N THR A 7 19.95 9.58 6.71
CA THR A 7 18.80 10.19 6.01
C THR A 7 18.93 9.90 4.51
N ILE A 8 17.82 9.49 3.88
CA ILE A 8 17.74 9.27 2.43
C ILE A 8 18.04 10.58 1.70
N LYS A 9 18.96 10.54 0.73
CA LYS A 9 19.30 11.64 -0.17
C LYS A 9 18.75 11.38 -1.57
N THR A 10 18.60 12.44 -2.37
CA THR A 10 18.13 12.33 -3.77
C THR A 10 19.12 11.59 -4.68
N SER A 11 20.40 11.52 -4.30
CA SER A 11 21.43 10.75 -4.99
C SER A 11 21.43 9.26 -4.64
N ASP A 12 20.71 8.85 -3.61
CA ASP A 12 20.72 7.46 -3.15
C ASP A 12 19.96 6.58 -4.13
N THR A 13 20.54 5.44 -4.47
CA THR A 13 19.82 4.38 -5.19
C THR A 13 19.00 3.57 -4.17
N ILE A 14 17.69 3.53 -4.39
CA ILE A 14 16.74 2.87 -3.49
C ILE A 14 16.24 1.58 -4.14
N TRP A 15 16.38 0.47 -3.43
CA TRP A 15 15.76 -0.79 -3.80
C TRP A 15 14.27 -0.78 -3.44
N TYR A 16 13.42 -1.07 -4.41
CA TYR A 16 11.98 -1.20 -4.17
C TYR A 16 11.56 -2.67 -4.14
N LEU A 17 10.93 -3.09 -3.05
CA LEU A 17 10.24 -4.38 -3.02
C LEU A 17 8.84 -4.20 -3.59
N GLY A 18 8.64 -4.66 -4.83
CA GLY A 18 7.34 -4.62 -5.50
C GLY A 18 6.36 -5.62 -4.87
N ASP A 19 6.60 -6.92 -5.08
CA ASP A 19 5.70 -7.97 -4.61
C ASP A 19 6.45 -9.06 -3.84
N VAL A 20 5.81 -9.54 -2.77
CA VAL A 20 6.24 -10.73 -2.04
C VAL A 20 5.02 -11.52 -1.61
N GLY A 21 5.05 -12.83 -1.82
CA GLY A 21 3.94 -13.72 -1.51
C GLY A 21 4.42 -15.07 -1.04
N ILE A 22 3.59 -15.72 -0.22
CA ILE A 22 3.76 -17.11 0.20
C ILE A 22 2.47 -17.84 -0.13
N ILE A 23 2.60 -18.99 -0.80
CA ILE A 23 1.45 -19.85 -1.07
C ILE A 23 0.77 -20.27 0.25
N PRO A 24 -0.56 -20.31 0.33
CA PRO A 24 -1.28 -20.50 1.60
C PRO A 24 -0.84 -21.73 2.40
N SER A 25 -0.59 -22.86 1.73
CA SER A 25 -0.15 -24.12 2.36
C SER A 25 1.23 -24.05 3.02
N MET A 26 2.03 -23.02 2.70
CA MET A 26 3.39 -22.84 3.22
C MET A 26 3.52 -21.67 4.20
N GLN A 27 2.41 -21.03 4.58
CA GLN A 27 2.41 -20.00 5.62
C GLN A 27 2.86 -20.58 6.97
N GLY A 28 3.34 -19.73 7.87
CA GLY A 28 3.81 -20.14 9.21
C GLY A 28 5.20 -20.81 9.27
N HIS A 29 5.81 -21.14 8.12
CA HIS A 29 7.12 -21.81 8.05
C HIS A 29 8.32 -20.86 8.03
N GLY A 30 8.09 -19.56 8.20
CA GLY A 30 9.16 -18.54 8.20
C GLY A 30 9.83 -18.31 6.84
N LEU A 31 9.24 -18.80 5.74
CA LEU A 31 9.83 -18.70 4.40
C LEU A 31 9.99 -17.25 3.92
N ALA A 32 9.01 -16.38 4.17
CA ALA A 32 9.11 -14.97 3.83
C ALA A 32 10.32 -14.30 4.52
N LYS A 33 10.54 -14.60 5.81
CA LYS A 33 11.71 -14.10 6.54
C LYS A 33 13.02 -14.60 5.92
N LYS A 34 13.09 -15.89 5.58
CA LYS A 34 14.28 -16.47 4.93
C LYS A 34 14.57 -15.79 3.59
N LEU A 35 13.55 -15.59 2.76
CA LEU A 35 13.68 -14.90 1.47
C LEU A 35 14.14 -13.46 1.66
N MET A 36 13.48 -12.70 2.53
CA MET A 36 13.84 -11.30 2.79
C MET A 36 15.27 -11.15 3.29
N ASN A 37 15.70 -11.98 4.24
CA ASN A 37 17.07 -11.96 4.74
C ASN A 37 18.08 -12.31 3.64
N HIS A 38 17.81 -13.35 2.85
CA HIS A 38 18.66 -13.71 1.73
C HIS A 38 18.82 -12.54 0.75
N CYS A 39 17.72 -11.83 0.43
CA CYS A 39 17.77 -10.67 -0.45
C CYS A 39 18.58 -9.52 0.15
N LEU A 40 18.36 -9.22 1.44
CA LEU A 40 19.06 -8.16 2.16
C LEU A 40 20.57 -8.41 2.20
N GLU A 41 20.98 -9.64 2.52
CA GLU A 41 22.38 -10.02 2.69
C GLU A 41 23.15 -10.12 1.36
N ASN A 42 22.49 -10.48 0.26
CA ASN A 42 23.19 -10.80 -1.00
C ASN A 42 23.08 -9.71 -2.08
N TYR A 43 22.05 -8.87 -2.03
CA TYR A 43 21.77 -7.92 -3.13
C TYR A 43 21.55 -6.48 -2.68
N MET A 44 21.12 -6.25 -1.44
CA MET A 44 20.69 -4.94 -0.99
C MET A 44 21.66 -4.26 -0.02
N LEU A 45 22.72 -4.95 0.45
CA LEU A 45 23.70 -4.40 1.38
C LEU A 45 24.24 -3.03 0.93
N GLY A 46 24.24 -2.07 1.86
CA GLY A 46 24.69 -0.70 1.61
C GLY A 46 23.68 0.20 0.90
N HIS A 47 22.47 -0.31 0.61
CA HIS A 47 21.41 0.46 -0.03
C HIS A 47 20.22 0.72 0.90
N TRP A 48 19.52 1.83 0.62
CA TRP A 48 18.18 2.04 1.13
C TRP A 48 17.20 1.12 0.43
N CYS A 49 16.26 0.60 1.19
CA CYS A 49 15.17 -0.24 0.73
C CYS A 49 13.83 0.41 1.08
N TYR A 50 12.87 0.32 0.18
CA TYR A 50 11.52 0.86 0.30
C TYR A 50 10.49 -0.22 -0.04
N LEU A 51 9.37 -0.22 0.67
CA LEU A 51 8.20 -1.02 0.32
C LEU A 51 6.91 -0.36 0.78
N GLU A 52 5.81 -0.78 0.17
CA GLU A 52 4.45 -0.43 0.57
C GLU A 52 3.67 -1.71 0.91
N SER A 53 2.72 -1.61 1.84
CA SER A 53 1.86 -2.74 2.22
C SER A 53 0.46 -2.26 2.55
N SER A 54 -0.52 -2.75 1.80
CA SER A 54 -1.95 -2.49 2.06
C SER A 54 -2.53 -3.37 3.16
N ASN A 55 -1.84 -4.44 3.52
CA ASN A 55 -2.28 -5.36 4.57
C ASN A 55 -1.66 -5.00 5.91
N ALA A 56 -2.47 -4.49 6.85
CA ALA A 56 -2.05 -4.12 8.20
C ALA A 56 -1.45 -5.30 9.00
N ALA A 57 -1.82 -6.54 8.67
CA ALA A 57 -1.23 -7.72 9.30
C ALA A 57 0.28 -7.85 9.04
N ASN A 58 0.78 -7.29 7.93
CA ASN A 58 2.19 -7.33 7.57
C ASN A 58 3.06 -6.36 8.38
N ARG A 59 2.47 -5.34 9.02
CA ARG A 59 3.23 -4.31 9.74
C ARG A 59 4.19 -4.92 10.78
N LYS A 60 3.64 -5.78 11.64
CA LYS A 60 4.44 -6.50 12.65
C LYS A 60 5.50 -7.41 12.05
N PHE A 61 5.29 -7.93 10.84
CA PHE A 61 6.27 -8.75 10.15
C PHE A 61 7.46 -7.89 9.69
N TYR A 62 7.21 -6.77 9.02
CA TYR A 62 8.26 -5.87 8.55
C TYR A 62 9.03 -5.21 9.70
N GLU A 63 8.35 -4.75 10.75
CA GLU A 63 8.99 -4.19 11.95
C GLU A 63 9.96 -5.19 12.60
N LYS A 64 9.57 -6.48 12.69
CA LYS A 64 10.45 -7.54 13.21
C LYS A 64 11.67 -7.82 12.34
N LEU A 65 11.62 -7.46 11.06
CA LEU A 65 12.74 -7.54 10.14
C LEU A 65 13.59 -6.25 10.13
N GLY A 66 13.29 -5.28 11.00
CA GLY A 66 14.04 -4.03 11.13
C GLY A 66 13.54 -2.89 10.25
N TRP A 67 12.48 -3.11 9.46
CA TRP A 67 11.88 -2.06 8.66
C TRP A 67 11.19 -1.04 9.56
N SER A 68 11.35 0.23 9.23
CA SER A 68 10.74 1.34 9.96
C SER A 68 9.53 1.86 9.19
N LEU A 69 8.36 1.84 9.83
CA LEU A 69 7.16 2.50 9.30
C LEU A 69 7.45 4.01 9.15
N LYS A 70 7.14 4.58 7.98
CA LYS A 70 7.31 6.01 7.71
C LYS A 70 6.00 6.76 7.64
N LYS A 71 5.03 6.22 6.92
CA LYS A 71 3.74 6.87 6.74
C LYS A 71 2.65 5.85 6.45
N THR A 72 1.47 6.09 7.02
CA THR A 72 0.23 5.42 6.63
C THR A 72 -0.59 6.40 5.81
N PHE A 73 -1.08 5.94 4.66
CA PHE A 73 -1.95 6.68 3.77
C PHE A 73 -3.35 6.06 3.81
N VAL A 74 -4.36 6.90 3.68
CA VAL A 74 -5.71 6.48 3.33
C VAL A 74 -5.84 6.55 1.82
N VAL A 75 -6.32 5.47 1.22
CA VAL A 75 -6.56 5.38 -0.22
C VAL A 75 -8.07 5.52 -0.42
N ASP A 76 -8.54 6.75 -0.58
CA ASP A 76 -9.94 7.05 -0.88
C ASP A 76 -10.18 6.91 -2.39
N GLU A 77 -11.17 6.10 -2.80
CA GLU A 77 -11.56 5.89 -4.22
C GLU A 77 -12.37 7.06 -4.81
N GLU A 78 -12.22 8.29 -4.34
CA GLU A 78 -12.90 9.44 -4.96
C GLU A 78 -12.15 9.92 -6.21
N ILE A 79 -12.11 9.07 -7.24
CA ILE A 79 -12.06 9.56 -8.60
C ILE A 79 -13.45 10.14 -8.86
N SER A 80 -13.63 11.43 -8.57
CA SER A 80 -14.80 12.14 -9.07
C SER A 80 -14.73 12.08 -10.59
N GLU A 81 -15.57 11.23 -11.19
CA GLU A 81 -15.88 11.36 -12.61
C GLU A 81 -16.35 12.79 -12.79
N SER A 82 -15.51 13.64 -13.40
CA SER A 82 -15.97 14.93 -13.86
C SER A 82 -17.06 14.64 -14.89
N SER A 83 -18.31 14.75 -14.47
CA SER A 83 -19.46 14.65 -15.37
C SER A 83 -19.25 15.69 -16.45
N SER A 84 -18.92 15.23 -17.65
CA SER A 84 -18.99 16.05 -18.85
C SER A 84 -20.46 16.40 -19.03
N ASP A 85 -20.81 17.64 -18.71
CA ASP A 85 -22.08 18.26 -19.05
C ASP A 85 -22.18 18.33 -20.59
N GLU A 86 -22.68 17.26 -21.22
CA GLU A 86 -23.22 17.34 -22.57
C GLU A 86 -24.67 17.82 -22.46
N SER A 87 -24.83 19.13 -22.60
CA SER A 87 -26.11 19.79 -22.78
C SER A 87 -26.59 19.57 -24.21
N ASP A 88 -27.69 18.85 -24.41
CA ASP A 88 -28.52 19.11 -25.60
C ASP A 88 -30.03 18.88 -25.41
N SER A 89 -30.73 20.03 -25.42
CA SER A 89 -32.00 20.37 -26.08
C SER A 89 -33.22 19.41 -26.07
N GLN A 90 -34.22 19.83 -25.28
CA GLN A 90 -35.69 19.84 -25.49
C GLN A 90 -36.39 18.67 -26.23
N GLY A 91 -37.29 17.97 -25.51
CA GLY A 91 -38.37 17.20 -26.12
C GLY A 91 -39.35 16.52 -25.17
N SER A 92 -40.53 17.14 -24.97
CA SER A 92 -41.84 16.55 -24.65
C SER A 92 -42.07 15.76 -23.34
N ARG A 93 -42.97 16.34 -22.52
CA ARG A 93 -43.56 15.83 -21.28
C ARG A 93 -44.26 14.47 -21.47
N SER A 94 -43.87 13.48 -20.66
CA SER A 94 -44.73 12.33 -20.32
C SER A 94 -44.65 12.06 -18.82
N ARG A 95 -45.79 12.15 -18.14
CA ARG A 95 -45.96 11.90 -16.70
C ARG A 95 -45.84 10.39 -16.46
N ARG A 96 -44.74 9.93 -15.85
CA ARG A 96 -44.60 8.56 -15.33
C ARG A 96 -44.13 8.62 -13.88
N GLY A 97 -44.75 7.77 -13.05
CA GLY A 97 -44.86 7.92 -11.60
C GLY A 97 -43.56 8.08 -10.83
N SER A 98 -43.66 8.82 -9.72
CA SER A 98 -42.64 8.97 -8.69
C SER A 98 -42.40 7.62 -8.01
N PHE A 99 -41.48 6.83 -8.56
CA PHE A 99 -40.72 5.87 -7.77
C PHE A 99 -39.61 6.66 -7.10
N GLY A 100 -39.80 7.01 -5.82
CA GLY A 100 -38.73 7.52 -4.99
C GLY A 100 -37.56 6.55 -5.08
N GLN A 101 -36.44 7.00 -5.64
CA GLN A 101 -35.22 6.22 -5.61
C GLN A 101 -34.80 6.08 -4.16
N ILE A 102 -35.09 4.91 -3.58
CA ILE A 102 -34.47 4.49 -2.33
C ILE A 102 -32.97 4.46 -2.62
N LYS A 103 -32.23 5.47 -2.15
CA LYS A 103 -30.77 5.40 -2.09
C LYS A 103 -30.47 4.14 -1.29
N LYS A 104 -29.98 3.10 -1.96
CA LYS A 104 -29.46 1.91 -1.27
C LYS A 104 -28.40 2.42 -0.28
N PRO A 105 -28.41 1.98 0.98
CA PRO A 105 -27.33 2.32 1.90
C PRO A 105 -26.03 1.86 1.26
N THR A 106 -25.13 2.81 1.00
CA THR A 106 -23.77 2.49 0.58
C THR A 106 -23.20 1.55 1.66
N PRO A 107 -22.68 0.37 1.30
CA PRO A 107 -22.01 -0.46 2.28
C PRO A 107 -20.93 0.38 2.96
N PRO A 108 -20.64 0.16 4.26
CA PRO A 108 -19.52 0.83 4.91
C PRO A 108 -18.29 0.56 4.05
N GLN A 109 -17.79 1.60 3.38
CA GLN A 109 -16.58 1.50 2.60
C GLN A 109 -15.46 1.16 3.57
N GLU A 110 -14.88 -0.02 3.40
CA GLU A 110 -13.71 -0.40 4.16
C GLU A 110 -12.59 0.56 3.77
N ILE A 111 -12.16 1.40 4.71
CA ILE A 111 -11.11 2.39 4.46
C ILE A 111 -9.86 1.61 4.05
N LEU A 112 -9.43 1.79 2.80
CA LEU A 112 -8.22 1.16 2.30
C LEU A 112 -7.02 1.95 2.84
N TYR A 113 -6.10 1.26 3.51
CA TYR A 113 -4.88 1.86 4.02
C TYR A 113 -3.67 1.35 3.26
N MET A 114 -2.62 2.17 3.18
CA MET A 114 -1.32 1.78 2.67
C MET A 114 -0.24 2.23 3.66
N ASP A 115 0.58 1.30 4.12
CA ASP A 115 1.75 1.61 4.94
C ASP A 115 3.01 1.66 4.08
N SER A 116 3.82 2.69 4.27
CA SER A 116 5.16 2.80 3.69
C SER A 116 6.23 2.49 4.72
N PHE A 117 7.23 1.71 4.32
CA PHE A 117 8.35 1.32 5.18
C PHE A 117 9.68 1.60 4.49
N VAL A 118 10.70 1.87 5.29
CA VAL A 118 12.09 1.92 4.82
C VAL A 118 13.01 1.11 5.72
N LEU A 119 14.10 0.65 5.12
CA LEU A 119 15.19 -0.02 5.81
C LEU A 119 16.51 0.43 5.15
N PHE A 120 17.54 0.68 5.95
CA PHE A 120 18.91 0.72 5.43
C PHE A 120 19.52 -0.66 5.64
N ALA A 121 19.96 -1.31 4.57
CA ALA A 121 20.49 -2.67 4.64
C ALA A 121 21.94 -2.64 5.15
N GLU A 122 22.08 -2.65 6.47
CA GLU A 122 23.38 -2.76 7.15
C GLU A 122 23.85 -4.22 7.20
N PRO A 123 25.17 -4.46 7.22
CA PRO A 123 25.71 -5.78 7.50
C PRO A 123 25.18 -6.32 8.82
N SER A 124 24.84 -7.60 8.86
CA SER A 124 24.52 -8.28 10.12
C SER A 124 25.79 -8.32 10.99
N VAL A 125 25.72 -7.76 12.19
CA VAL A 125 26.81 -7.80 13.20
C VAL A 125 26.92 -9.20 13.79
#